data_AF-A0A9D2NKH9-F1
#
_entry.id   AF-A0A9D2NKH9-F1
#
_cell.length_a   1.000
_cell.length_b   1.000
_cell.length_c   1.000
_cell.angle_alpha   90.00
_cell.angle_beta   90.00
_cell.angle_gamma   90.00
#
_symmetry.space_group_name_H-M   'P 1'
#
loop_
_entity.id
_entity.type
_entity.pdbx_description
1 polymer ?
#
loop_
_entity_poly.entity_id
_entity_poly.type
_entity_poly.pdbx_seq_one_letter_code
_entity_poly.pdbx_strand_id
1 'polypeptide(L)'
;MMMVMAGIFGVVLMAVLGTYYFRNKKRHRKTALFCKALATSVSGLLLLGYLYGARTGESAGGVLSGWADGVILEAAFAGTLAAIVFYMAADVLLECRFIWGAVCFGIGHICMAAGFLLSGESVLHPEKNGGYTVDTGLFCLALAVFAALMASACAALHRYFHSLKKKKLFYPLLAYVLILSLMAALAVTAGGLIPAAGGLCFAVSDVLLGRNRLGKRRSAVCGAFVLILYYAAVYLFAMRLWI
;
A
#
# COMPACT_ATOMS: atom_id res chain seq x y z
N MET A 1 -13.29 -8.02 20.06
CA MET A 1 -14.47 -8.44 19.24
C MET A 1 -15.03 -7.30 18.38
N MET A 2 -15.27 -6.10 18.92
CA MET A 2 -15.74 -4.92 18.14
C MET A 2 -14.85 -4.56 16.95
N MET A 3 -13.52 -4.57 17.12
CA MET A 3 -12.58 -4.26 16.04
C MET A 3 -12.56 -5.28 14.89
N VAL A 4 -12.72 -6.56 15.21
CA VAL A 4 -12.83 -7.62 14.19
C VAL A 4 -14.12 -7.43 13.38
N MET A 5 -15.23 -7.08 14.03
CA MET A 5 -16.49 -6.78 13.35
C MET A 5 -16.41 -5.52 12.48
N ALA A 6 -15.76 -4.46 12.97
CA ALA A 6 -15.51 -3.24 12.19
C ALA A 6 -14.61 -3.53 10.96
N GLY A 7 -13.60 -4.39 11.13
CA GLY A 7 -12.75 -4.86 10.05
C GLY A 7 -13.53 -5.65 8.99
N ILE A 8 -14.33 -6.63 9.39
CA ILE A 8 -15.20 -7.40 8.49
C ILE A 8 -16.17 -6.49 7.74
N PHE A 9 -16.81 -5.56 8.45
CA PHE A 9 -17.70 -4.57 7.83
C PHE A 9 -16.96 -3.71 6.81
N GLY A 10 -15.75 -3.28 7.13
CA GLY A 10 -14.88 -2.54 6.20
C GLY A 10 -14.60 -3.31 4.92
N VAL A 11 -14.22 -4.59 5.02
CA VAL A 11 -13.98 -5.45 3.84
C VAL A 11 -15.22 -5.58 2.98
N VAL A 12 -16.39 -5.79 3.59
CA VAL A 12 -17.67 -5.87 2.86
C VAL A 12 -17.98 -4.55 2.15
N LEU A 13 -17.80 -3.42 2.83
CA LEU A 13 -18.03 -2.10 2.25
C LEU A 13 -17.08 -1.80 1.08
N MET A 14 -15.80 -2.13 1.23
CA MET A 14 -14.81 -2.02 0.14
C MET A 14 -15.18 -2.89 -1.06
N ALA A 15 -15.64 -4.13 -0.82
CA ALA A 15 -16.08 -5.04 -1.89
C ALA A 15 -17.32 -4.51 -2.63
N VAL A 16 -18.31 -3.97 -1.92
CA VAL A 16 -19.52 -3.38 -2.51
C VAL A 16 -19.16 -2.16 -3.36
N LEU A 17 -18.37 -1.23 -2.81
CA LEU A 17 -17.93 -0.02 -3.50
C LEU A 17 -17.06 -0.33 -4.72
N GLY A 18 -16.12 -1.28 -4.59
CA GLY A 18 -15.27 -1.75 -5.68
C GLY A 18 -16.07 -2.42 -6.80
N THR A 19 -17.06 -3.24 -6.45
CA THR A 19 -17.98 -3.88 -7.42
C THR A 19 -18.82 -2.83 -8.14
N TYR A 20 -19.35 -1.84 -7.41
CA TYR A 20 -20.10 -0.73 -7.99
C TYR A 20 -19.24 0.07 -8.97
N TYR A 21 -18.01 0.42 -8.59
CA TYR A 21 -17.04 1.06 -9.49
C TYR A 21 -16.85 0.25 -10.78
N PHE A 22 -16.56 -1.04 -10.66
CA PHE A 22 -16.25 -1.86 -11.84
C PHE A 22 -17.43 -1.97 -12.81
N ARG A 23 -18.66 -2.07 -12.28
CA ARG A 23 -19.89 -2.14 -13.08
C ARG A 23 -20.23 -0.80 -13.75
N ASN A 24 -20.10 0.31 -13.03
CA ASN A 24 -20.56 1.62 -13.50
C ASN A 24 -19.49 2.53 -14.13
N LYS A 25 -18.22 2.12 -14.17
CA LYS A 25 -17.12 2.96 -14.70
C LYS A 25 -17.34 3.49 -16.13
N LYS A 26 -18.10 2.78 -16.97
CA LYS A 26 -18.41 3.20 -18.35
C LYS A 26 -19.61 4.15 -18.46
N ARG A 27 -20.57 4.07 -17.53
CA ARG A 27 -21.86 4.77 -17.61
C ARG A 27 -21.90 6.03 -16.73
N HIS A 28 -21.34 5.96 -15.52
CA HIS A 28 -21.34 7.04 -14.54
C HIS A 28 -19.94 7.26 -13.97
N ARG A 29 -19.02 7.78 -14.82
CA ARG A 29 -17.59 7.90 -14.50
C ARG A 29 -17.32 8.66 -13.19
N LYS A 30 -17.98 9.81 -12.97
CA LYS A 30 -17.76 10.62 -11.75
C LYS A 30 -18.14 9.87 -10.47
N THR A 31 -19.34 9.30 -10.44
CA THR A 31 -19.85 8.53 -9.28
C THR A 31 -19.03 7.25 -9.06
N ALA A 32 -18.63 6.57 -10.13
CA ALA A 32 -17.79 5.39 -10.03
C ALA A 32 -16.41 5.72 -9.42
N LEU A 33 -15.78 6.84 -9.84
CA LEU A 33 -14.52 7.29 -9.26
C LEU A 33 -14.66 7.67 -7.78
N PHE A 34 -15.77 8.30 -7.41
CA PHE A 34 -16.06 8.60 -6.01
C PHE A 34 -16.18 7.31 -5.18
N CYS A 35 -16.89 6.29 -5.67
CA CYS A 35 -16.95 4.99 -5.00
C CYS A 35 -15.58 4.31 -4.90
N LYS A 36 -14.73 4.46 -5.92
CA LYS A 36 -13.36 3.92 -5.90
C LYS A 36 -12.52 4.55 -4.79
N ALA A 37 -12.57 5.88 -4.68
CA ALA A 37 -11.88 6.64 -3.63
C ALA A 37 -12.48 6.34 -2.23
N LEU A 38 -13.80 6.22 -2.13
CA LEU A 38 -14.47 5.85 -0.89
C LEU A 38 -14.03 4.47 -0.41
N ALA A 39 -13.90 3.48 -1.29
CA ALA A 39 -13.41 2.16 -0.92
C ALA A 39 -12.04 2.25 -0.25
N THR A 40 -11.12 3.03 -0.81
CA THR A 40 -9.79 3.26 -0.23
C THR A 40 -9.85 4.02 1.10
N SER A 41 -10.80 4.96 1.24
CA SER A 41 -11.02 5.73 2.48
C SER A 41 -11.48 4.86 3.65
N VAL A 42 -12.13 3.71 3.40
CA VAL A 42 -12.60 2.81 4.46
C VAL A 42 -11.45 2.39 5.37
N SER A 43 -10.30 2.00 4.79
CA SER A 43 -9.12 1.63 5.57
C SER A 43 -8.59 2.80 6.42
N GLY A 44 -8.64 4.03 5.88
CA GLY A 44 -8.23 5.24 6.62
C GLY A 44 -9.19 5.60 7.76
N LEU A 45 -10.50 5.43 7.54
CA LEU A 45 -11.52 5.67 8.56
C LEU A 45 -11.43 4.64 9.70
N LEU A 46 -11.19 3.37 9.39
CA LEU A 46 -10.95 2.33 10.40
C LEU A 46 -9.70 2.66 11.23
N LEU A 47 -8.65 3.13 10.57
CA LEU A 47 -7.41 3.53 11.23
C LEU A 47 -7.62 4.71 12.19
N LEU A 48 -8.37 5.73 11.75
CA LEU A 48 -8.74 6.89 12.58
C LEU A 48 -9.66 6.50 13.74
N GLY A 49 -10.63 5.62 13.49
CA GLY A 49 -11.54 5.12 14.53
C GLY A 49 -10.78 4.38 15.64
N TYR A 50 -9.77 3.59 15.27
CA TYR A 50 -8.89 2.95 16.26
C TYR A 50 -8.07 3.97 17.06
N LEU A 51 -7.42 4.93 16.40
CA LEU A 51 -6.67 5.99 17.07
C LEU A 51 -7.53 6.78 18.07
N TYR A 52 -8.77 7.07 17.68
CA TYR A 52 -9.73 7.76 18.53
C TYR A 52 -10.06 6.91 19.77
N GLY A 53 -10.47 5.64 19.58
CA GLY A 53 -10.79 4.73 20.69
C GLY A 53 -9.60 4.41 21.61
N ALA A 54 -8.38 4.37 21.06
CA ALA A 54 -7.16 4.22 21.83
C ALA A 54 -6.87 5.45 22.71
N ARG A 55 -7.17 6.67 22.22
CA ARG A 55 -6.99 7.92 22.98
C ARG A 55 -8.10 8.19 24.00
N THR A 56 -9.32 7.70 23.76
CA THR A 56 -10.47 7.88 24.69
C THR A 56 -10.56 6.78 25.76
N GLY A 57 -9.69 5.77 25.71
CA GLY A 57 -9.65 4.68 26.69
C GLY A 57 -10.71 3.60 26.52
N GLU A 58 -11.57 3.68 25.48
CA GLU A 58 -12.58 2.65 25.18
C GLU A 58 -11.95 1.38 24.57
N SER A 59 -10.74 1.49 24.02
CA SER A 59 -9.99 0.38 23.40
C SER A 59 -8.86 -0.17 24.29
N ALA A 60 -9.04 -0.18 25.62
CA ALA A 60 -8.12 -0.88 26.54
C ALA A 60 -8.37 -2.40 26.48
N GLY A 61 -7.91 -3.05 25.41
CA GLY A 61 -8.06 -4.50 25.25
C GLY A 61 -7.63 -5.02 23.88
N GLY A 62 -6.50 -4.53 23.36
CA GLY A 62 -5.83 -5.07 22.18
C GLY A 62 -4.42 -5.50 22.57
N VAL A 63 -4.08 -6.75 22.27
CA VAL A 63 -2.86 -7.44 22.65
C VAL A 63 -1.64 -6.81 21.94
N LEU A 64 -1.12 -5.70 22.47
CA LEU A 64 0.19 -5.14 22.04
C LEU A 64 1.39 -5.93 22.63
N SER A 65 1.14 -7.06 23.29
CA SER A 65 2.16 -7.84 23.99
C SER A 65 2.95 -8.72 23.01
N GLY A 66 4.05 -8.19 22.50
CA GLY A 66 5.15 -9.02 21.97
C GLY A 66 5.88 -8.44 20.75
N TRP A 67 5.28 -7.48 20.06
CA TRP A 67 5.81 -6.96 18.79
C TRP A 67 6.13 -5.45 18.80
N ALA A 68 5.69 -4.76 19.85
CA ALA A 68 5.71 -3.30 19.97
C ALA A 68 6.73 -2.78 21.00
N ASP A 69 7.67 -3.62 21.46
CA ASP A 69 8.77 -3.12 22.29
C ASP A 69 9.72 -2.30 21.41
N GLY A 70 9.55 -0.96 21.46
CA GLY A 70 10.36 -0.01 20.70
C GLY A 70 9.71 0.54 19.43
N VAL A 71 8.41 0.31 19.18
CA VAL A 71 7.74 0.85 17.99
C VAL A 71 7.17 2.26 18.25
N ILE A 72 7.54 3.24 17.42
CA ILE A 72 6.97 4.59 17.41
C ILE A 72 5.64 4.55 16.65
N LEU A 73 4.59 4.19 17.37
CA LEU A 73 3.25 3.98 16.83
C LEU A 73 2.71 5.22 16.09
N GLU A 74 3.00 6.43 16.59
CA GLU A 74 2.58 7.68 15.95
C GLU A 74 3.17 7.86 14.53
N ALA A 75 4.43 7.48 14.33
CA ALA A 75 5.07 7.53 13.02
C ALA A 75 4.47 6.50 12.05
N ALA A 76 4.17 5.30 12.56
CA ALA A 76 3.49 4.26 11.79
C ALA A 76 2.09 4.71 11.32
N PHE A 77 1.32 5.31 12.24
CA PHE A 77 0.01 5.88 11.95
C PHE A 77 0.06 7.05 10.97
N ALA A 78 0.94 8.03 11.21
CA ALA A 78 1.06 9.20 10.36
C ALA A 78 1.49 8.81 8.93
N GLY A 79 2.48 7.93 8.79
CA GLY A 79 2.95 7.43 7.50
C GLY A 79 1.87 6.65 6.74
N THR A 80 1.17 5.75 7.44
CA THR A 80 0.09 4.92 6.85
C THR A 80 -1.12 5.77 6.45
N LEU A 81 -1.54 6.72 7.30
CA LEU A 81 -2.66 7.62 7.00
C LEU A 81 -2.33 8.53 5.81
N ALA A 82 -1.13 9.14 5.81
CA ALA A 82 -0.67 9.95 4.69
C ALA A 82 -0.65 9.14 3.39
N ALA A 83 -0.14 7.91 3.43
CA ALA A 83 -0.13 7.00 2.29
C ALA A 83 -1.54 6.71 1.77
N ILE A 84 -2.51 6.41 2.65
CA ILE A 84 -3.91 6.15 2.28
C ILE A 84 -4.54 7.38 1.60
N VAL A 85 -4.28 8.58 2.09
CA VAL A 85 -4.77 9.82 1.47
C VAL A 85 -4.21 9.99 0.06
N PHE A 86 -2.90 9.75 -0.13
CA PHE A 86 -2.28 9.77 -1.45
C PHE A 86 -2.82 8.68 -2.37
N TYR A 87 -3.03 7.46 -1.87
CA TYR A 87 -3.65 6.37 -2.64
C TYR A 87 -5.09 6.69 -3.07
N MET A 88 -5.88 7.30 -2.18
CA MET A 88 -7.23 7.77 -2.49
C MET A 88 -7.23 8.85 -3.58
N ALA A 89 -6.32 9.84 -3.48
CA ALA A 89 -6.16 10.87 -4.50
C ALA A 89 -5.70 10.27 -5.84
N ALA A 90 -4.76 9.33 -5.79
CA ALA A 90 -4.26 8.61 -6.94
C ALA A 90 -5.34 7.76 -7.62
N ASP A 91 -6.29 7.19 -6.88
CA ASP A 91 -7.39 6.40 -7.45
C ASP A 91 -8.26 7.20 -8.42
N VAL A 92 -8.44 8.49 -8.13
CA VAL A 92 -9.15 9.44 -9.00
C VAL A 92 -8.23 9.94 -10.11
N LEU A 93 -7.00 10.33 -9.76
CA LEU A 93 -6.05 10.91 -10.70
C LEU A 93 -5.59 9.92 -11.78
N LEU A 94 -5.43 8.62 -11.48
CA LEU A 94 -5.01 7.59 -12.45
C LEU A 94 -6.00 7.45 -13.61
N GLU A 95 -7.28 7.75 -13.39
CA GLU A 95 -8.30 7.74 -14.44
C GLU A 95 -8.45 9.12 -15.12
N CYS A 96 -8.11 10.22 -14.45
CA CYS A 96 -8.15 11.58 -15.04
C CYS A 96 -6.89 11.90 -15.85
N ARG A 97 -5.71 11.83 -15.20
CA ARG A 97 -4.39 12.09 -15.77
C ARG A 97 -3.40 11.09 -15.20
N PHE A 98 -3.12 10.06 -15.98
CA PHE A 98 -2.31 8.91 -15.57
C PHE A 98 -0.96 9.29 -14.93
N ILE A 99 -0.23 10.26 -15.49
CA ILE A 99 1.08 10.67 -14.97
C ILE A 99 0.96 11.26 -13.55
N TRP A 100 0.02 12.19 -13.34
CA TRP A 100 -0.23 12.77 -12.01
C TRP A 100 -0.72 11.72 -11.02
N GLY A 101 -1.54 10.78 -11.48
CA GLY A 101 -1.95 9.63 -10.66
C GLY A 101 -0.76 8.78 -10.23
N ALA A 102 0.15 8.44 -11.15
CA ALA A 102 1.34 7.65 -10.85
C ALA A 102 2.30 8.38 -9.89
N VAL A 103 2.47 9.70 -10.04
CA VAL A 103 3.27 10.52 -9.12
C VAL A 103 2.64 10.51 -7.72
N CYS A 104 1.34 10.80 -7.63
CA CYS A 104 0.61 10.81 -6.36
C CYS A 104 0.69 9.46 -5.66
N PHE A 105 0.55 8.38 -6.43
CA PHE A 105 0.64 7.02 -5.92
C PHE A 105 2.06 6.65 -5.46
N GLY A 106 3.09 7.08 -6.19
CA GLY A 106 4.48 6.92 -5.78
C GLY A 106 4.81 7.69 -4.48
N ILE A 107 4.24 8.88 -4.28
CA ILE A 107 4.35 9.59 -3.00
C ILE A 107 3.69 8.80 -1.88
N GLY A 108 2.54 8.17 -2.14
CA GLY A 108 1.91 7.25 -1.18
C GLY A 108 2.83 6.11 -0.75
N HIS A 109 3.56 5.50 -1.69
CA HIS A 109 4.56 4.46 -1.37
C HIS A 109 5.70 4.99 -0.51
N ILE A 110 6.17 6.21 -0.78
CA ILE A 110 7.21 6.87 0.03
C ILE A 110 6.69 7.12 1.45
N CYS A 111 5.47 7.62 1.61
CA CYS A 111 4.85 7.83 2.92
C CYS A 111 4.70 6.51 3.69
N MET A 112 4.29 5.43 3.02
CA MET A 112 4.17 4.12 3.65
C MET A 112 5.53 3.55 4.06
N ALA A 113 6.54 3.65 3.18
CA ALA A 113 7.91 3.24 3.47
C ALA A 113 8.51 4.04 4.64
N ALA A 114 8.27 5.35 4.68
CA ALA A 114 8.67 6.20 5.81
C ALA A 114 7.95 5.77 7.10
N GLY A 115 6.67 5.39 7.02
CA GLY A 115 5.93 4.81 8.13
C GLY A 115 6.58 3.53 8.68
N PHE A 116 7.05 2.63 7.82
CA PHE A 116 7.76 1.41 8.22
C PHE A 116 9.17 1.66 8.79
N LEU A 117 9.89 2.65 8.26
CA LEU A 117 11.25 2.99 8.70
C LEU A 117 11.25 3.75 10.03
N LEU A 118 10.42 4.78 10.15
CA LEU A 118 10.39 5.68 11.32
C LEU A 118 9.66 5.05 12.51
N SER A 119 8.79 4.08 12.27
CA SER A 119 8.08 3.37 13.34
C SER A 119 8.98 2.41 14.11
N GLY A 120 10.14 2.03 13.62
CA GLY A 120 10.93 0.99 14.28
C GLY A 120 10.52 -0.44 13.91
N GLU A 121 9.51 -0.61 13.03
CA GLU A 121 8.95 -1.92 12.68
C GLU A 121 9.91 -2.75 11.81
N SER A 122 10.77 -2.08 11.02
CA SER A 122 11.58 -2.72 9.97
C SER A 122 13.08 -2.69 10.28
N VAL A 123 13.88 -2.11 9.37
CA VAL A 123 15.34 -2.13 9.40
C VAL A 123 15.93 -1.24 10.49
N LEU A 124 15.25 -0.16 10.82
CA LEU A 124 15.66 0.81 11.81
C LEU A 124 14.93 0.49 13.10
N HIS A 125 15.64 0.51 14.22
CA HIS A 125 15.06 0.45 15.56
C HIS A 125 15.46 1.71 16.33
N PRO A 126 14.52 2.42 16.97
CA PRO A 126 14.82 3.61 17.74
C PRO A 126 15.54 3.24 19.05
N GLU A 127 16.65 3.91 19.32
CA GLU A 127 17.36 3.80 20.58
C GLU A 127 16.76 4.72 21.66
N LYS A 128 16.92 4.33 22.93
CA LYS A 128 16.48 5.13 24.09
C LYS A 128 17.12 6.52 24.16
N ASN A 129 18.24 6.73 23.48
CA ASN A 129 18.97 8.00 23.45
C ASN A 129 18.55 8.93 22.29
N GLY A 130 17.51 8.58 21.53
CA GLY A 130 17.02 9.36 20.39
C GLY A 130 17.75 9.09 19.06
N GLY A 131 18.60 8.06 19.02
CA GLY A 131 19.25 7.56 17.80
C GLY A 131 18.46 6.44 17.11
N TYR A 132 18.95 5.96 15.96
CA TYR A 132 18.43 4.75 15.30
C TYR A 132 19.56 3.75 15.10
N THR A 133 19.32 2.50 15.49
CA THR A 133 20.19 1.36 15.17
C THR A 133 19.67 0.63 13.95
N VAL A 134 20.59 0.15 13.10
CA VAL A 134 20.26 -0.70 11.96
C VAL A 134 20.45 -2.15 12.36
N ASP A 135 19.39 -2.96 12.30
CA ASP A 135 19.54 -4.41 12.39
C ASP A 135 20.14 -4.91 11.07
N THR A 136 21.36 -5.44 11.15
CA THR A 136 22.11 -5.88 9.97
C THR A 136 21.46 -7.10 9.29
N GLY A 137 20.80 -7.96 10.05
CA GLY A 137 20.06 -9.12 9.52
C GLY A 137 18.82 -8.69 8.75
N LEU A 138 18.00 -7.83 9.35
CA LEU A 138 16.82 -7.24 8.70
C LEU A 138 17.20 -6.39 7.49
N PHE A 139 18.31 -5.65 7.55
CA PHE A 139 18.84 -4.90 6.41
C PHE A 139 19.22 -5.82 5.25
N CYS A 140 19.98 -6.89 5.52
CA CYS A 140 20.36 -7.87 4.49
C CYS A 140 19.12 -8.54 3.88
N LEU A 141 18.14 -8.91 4.69
CA LEU A 141 16.87 -9.49 4.24
C LEU A 141 16.09 -8.49 3.38
N ALA A 142 15.97 -7.23 3.82
CA ALA A 142 15.30 -6.18 3.06
C ALA A 142 15.98 -5.96 1.71
N LEU A 143 17.32 -5.94 1.66
CA LEU A 143 18.08 -5.81 0.43
C LEU A 143 17.85 -7.00 -0.52
N ALA A 144 17.83 -8.23 0.01
CA ALA A 144 17.58 -9.44 -0.77
C ALA A 144 16.17 -9.45 -1.35
N VAL A 145 15.16 -9.14 -0.54
CA VAL A 145 13.75 -9.05 -0.97
C VAL A 145 13.58 -7.91 -1.99
N PHE A 146 14.18 -6.75 -1.74
CA PHE A 146 14.19 -5.63 -2.67
C PHE A 146 14.76 -6.03 -4.03
N ALA A 147 15.93 -6.66 -4.06
CA ALA A 147 16.56 -7.12 -5.29
C ALA A 147 15.70 -8.15 -6.03
N ALA A 148 15.10 -9.10 -5.30
CA ALA A 148 14.20 -10.10 -5.88
C ALA A 148 12.94 -9.48 -6.48
N LEU A 149 12.29 -8.55 -5.76
CA LEU A 149 11.11 -7.84 -6.23
C LEU A 149 11.44 -6.97 -7.45
N MET A 150 12.54 -6.23 -7.41
CA MET A 150 12.99 -5.40 -8.52
C MET A 150 13.30 -6.24 -9.76
N ALA A 151 14.01 -7.36 -9.60
CA ALA A 151 14.31 -8.28 -10.69
C ALA A 151 13.02 -8.90 -11.28
N SER A 152 12.09 -9.34 -10.42
CA SER A 152 10.81 -9.92 -10.87
C SER A 152 9.93 -8.91 -11.62
N ALA A 153 9.84 -7.67 -11.12
CA ALA A 153 9.10 -6.60 -11.77
C ALA A 153 9.74 -6.21 -13.11
N CYS A 154 11.08 -6.14 -13.16
CA CYS A 154 11.81 -5.87 -14.39
C CYS A 154 11.63 -7.00 -15.42
N ALA A 155 11.69 -8.27 -15.00
CA ALA A 155 11.45 -9.41 -15.88
C ALA A 155 10.01 -9.41 -16.43
N ALA A 156 9.02 -9.11 -15.57
CA ALA A 156 7.62 -9.01 -15.96
C ALA A 156 7.35 -7.88 -16.96
N LEU A 157 8.09 -6.76 -16.84
CA LEU A 157 7.92 -5.57 -17.69
C LEU A 157 8.92 -5.49 -18.85
N HIS A 158 9.91 -6.39 -18.92
CA HIS A 158 11.00 -6.38 -19.89
C HIS A 158 10.51 -6.24 -21.35
N ARG A 159 9.44 -6.96 -21.70
CA ARG A 159 8.84 -6.92 -23.05
C ARG A 159 8.36 -5.52 -23.47
N TYR A 160 8.10 -4.63 -22.52
CA TYR A 160 7.62 -3.26 -22.76
C TYR A 160 8.74 -2.22 -22.74
N PHE A 161 9.95 -2.57 -22.28
CA PHE A 161 11.07 -1.63 -22.12
C PHE A 161 11.46 -0.96 -23.43
N HIS A 162 11.49 -1.70 -24.53
CA HIS A 162 11.82 -1.14 -25.85
C HIS A 162 10.81 -0.08 -26.30
N SER A 163 9.51 -0.27 -26.01
CA SER A 163 8.47 0.71 -26.34
C SER A 163 8.52 1.95 -25.43
N LEU A 164 8.90 1.76 -24.17
CA LEU A 164 9.01 2.83 -23.17
C LEU A 164 10.25 3.70 -23.35
N LYS A 165 11.38 3.09 -23.75
CA LYS A 165 12.61 3.82 -24.11
C LYS A 165 12.35 4.81 -25.24
N LYS A 166 11.60 4.40 -26.27
CA LYS A 166 11.20 5.28 -27.38
C LYS A 166 10.35 6.48 -26.93
N LYS A 167 9.58 6.34 -25.84
CA LYS A 167 8.70 7.38 -25.31
C LYS A 167 9.30 8.17 -24.14
N LYS A 168 10.60 7.99 -23.84
CA LYS A 168 11.30 8.58 -22.67
C LYS A 168 10.63 8.30 -21.31
N LEU A 169 9.78 7.27 -21.21
CA LEU A 169 9.04 6.87 -20.00
C LEU A 169 9.73 5.73 -19.23
N PHE A 170 10.94 5.34 -19.64
CA PHE A 170 11.69 4.26 -19.02
C PHE A 170 12.18 4.64 -17.61
N TYR A 171 12.84 5.79 -17.45
CA TYR A 171 13.33 6.28 -16.17
C TYR A 171 12.24 6.48 -15.11
N PRO A 172 11.09 7.12 -15.40
CA PRO A 172 10.03 7.26 -14.40
C PRO A 172 9.41 5.91 -14.01
N LEU A 173 9.31 4.96 -14.95
CA LEU A 173 8.87 3.60 -14.60
C LEU A 173 9.88 2.91 -13.68
N LEU A 174 11.17 3.00 -13.98
CA LEU A 174 12.22 2.38 -13.17
C LEU A 174 12.24 2.97 -11.75
N ALA A 175 12.17 4.29 -11.64
CA ALA A 175 12.09 4.99 -10.36
C ALA A 175 10.85 4.55 -9.56
N TYR A 176 9.70 4.43 -10.23
CA TYR A 176 8.48 3.94 -9.59
C TYR A 176 8.62 2.50 -9.08
N VAL A 177 9.14 1.58 -9.90
CA VAL A 177 9.34 0.17 -9.50
C VAL A 177 10.34 0.07 -8.35
N LEU A 178 11.36 0.93 -8.33
CA LEU A 178 12.32 1.03 -7.23
C LEU A 178 11.62 1.42 -5.92
N ILE A 179 10.81 2.49 -5.94
CA ILE A 179 10.06 2.94 -4.75
C ILE A 179 9.10 1.83 -4.27
N LEU A 180 8.38 1.20 -5.19
CA LEU A 180 7.46 0.11 -4.88
C LEU A 180 8.18 -1.10 -4.25
N SER A 181 9.32 -1.51 -4.84
CA SER A 181 10.10 -2.64 -4.35
C SER A 181 10.70 -2.35 -2.97
N LEU A 182 11.10 -1.09 -2.72
CA LEU A 182 11.59 -0.65 -1.42
C LEU A 182 10.49 -0.74 -0.37
N MET A 183 9.31 -0.16 -0.64
CA MET A 183 8.18 -0.21 0.29
C MET A 183 7.78 -1.65 0.59
N ALA A 184 7.74 -2.52 -0.43
CA ALA A 184 7.34 -3.92 -0.26
C ALA A 184 8.39 -4.74 0.51
N ALA A 185 9.68 -4.48 0.28
CA ALA A 185 10.74 -5.09 1.06
C ALA A 185 10.66 -4.70 2.54
N LEU A 186 10.45 -3.41 2.83
CA LEU A 186 10.25 -2.93 4.20
C LEU A 186 9.03 -3.58 4.85
N ALA A 187 7.92 -3.67 4.13
CA ALA A 187 6.71 -4.35 4.63
C ALA A 187 6.95 -5.84 4.96
N VAL A 188 7.80 -6.54 4.20
CA VAL A 188 8.18 -7.93 4.48
C VAL A 188 9.07 -8.02 5.72
N THR A 189 10.02 -7.10 5.87
CA THR A 189 10.93 -7.07 7.03
C THR A 189 10.30 -6.42 8.27
N ALA A 190 9.11 -5.85 8.16
CA ALA A 190 8.36 -5.32 9.29
C ALA A 190 7.96 -6.38 10.32
N GLY A 191 8.26 -7.67 10.06
CA GLY A 191 8.30 -8.73 11.07
C GLY A 191 7.22 -9.80 10.95
N GLY A 192 6.22 -9.69 10.07
CA GLY A 192 4.97 -10.44 10.23
C GLY A 192 4.09 -10.59 9.00
N LEU A 193 3.15 -11.55 9.10
CA LEU A 193 2.39 -12.03 7.96
C LEU A 193 1.49 -10.96 7.34
N ILE A 194 0.86 -10.11 8.16
CA ILE A 194 -0.07 -9.07 7.70
C ILE A 194 0.64 -8.01 6.84
N PRO A 195 1.69 -7.30 7.33
CA PRO A 195 2.40 -6.32 6.50
C PRO A 195 3.10 -6.97 5.30
N ALA A 196 3.68 -8.16 5.45
CA ALA A 196 4.32 -8.88 4.35
C ALA A 196 3.33 -9.23 3.23
N ALA A 197 2.16 -9.78 3.59
CA ALA A 197 1.09 -10.06 2.63
C ALA A 197 0.58 -8.78 1.98
N GLY A 198 0.44 -7.69 2.75
CA GLY A 198 0.10 -6.36 2.24
C GLY A 198 1.08 -5.89 1.17
N GLY A 199 2.38 -5.91 1.48
CA GLY A 199 3.45 -5.52 0.56
C GLY A 199 3.49 -6.34 -0.72
N LEU A 200 3.35 -7.66 -0.61
CA LEU A 200 3.31 -8.57 -1.77
C LEU A 200 2.07 -8.35 -2.64
N CYS A 201 0.88 -8.25 -2.04
CA CYS A 201 -0.36 -7.95 -2.75
C CYS A 201 -0.25 -6.62 -3.50
N PHE A 202 0.35 -5.61 -2.86
CA PHE A 202 0.56 -4.30 -3.46
C PHE A 202 1.52 -4.39 -4.66
N ALA A 203 2.67 -5.03 -4.50
CA ALA A 203 3.66 -5.19 -5.56
C ALA A 203 3.09 -5.93 -6.79
N VAL A 204 2.34 -7.02 -6.55
CA VAL A 204 1.69 -7.78 -7.63
C VAL A 204 0.61 -6.96 -8.33
N SER A 205 -0.21 -6.22 -7.58
CA SER A 205 -1.23 -5.32 -8.14
C SER A 205 -0.62 -4.31 -9.11
N ASP A 206 0.47 -3.67 -8.72
CA ASP A 206 1.12 -2.62 -9.52
C ASP A 206 1.82 -3.16 -10.77
N VAL A 207 2.49 -4.31 -10.67
CA VAL A 207 3.08 -4.98 -11.83
C VAL A 207 1.99 -5.39 -12.83
N LEU A 208 0.85 -5.90 -12.33
CA LEU A 208 -0.31 -6.23 -13.16
C LEU A 208 -0.95 -4.98 -13.78
N LEU A 209 -1.05 -3.87 -13.04
CA LEU A 209 -1.54 -2.59 -13.55
C LEU A 209 -0.65 -2.08 -14.68
N GLY A 210 0.66 -2.11 -14.49
CA GLY A 210 1.66 -1.77 -15.51
C GLY A 210 1.50 -2.64 -16.75
N ARG A 211 1.45 -3.96 -16.59
CA ARG A 211 1.24 -4.90 -17.71
C ARG A 211 -0.07 -4.67 -18.45
N ASN A 212 -1.17 -4.41 -17.74
CA ASN A 212 -2.49 -4.20 -18.33
C ASN A 212 -2.59 -2.85 -19.07
N ARG A 213 -1.91 -1.81 -18.59
CA ARG A 213 -1.90 -0.48 -19.22
C ARG A 213 -0.90 -0.36 -20.37
N LEU A 214 0.23 -1.07 -20.31
CA LEU A 214 1.27 -1.11 -21.34
C LEU A 214 1.01 -2.16 -22.43
N GLY A 215 0.17 -3.16 -22.13
CA GLY A 215 -0.26 -4.19 -23.06
C GLY A 215 -1.11 -3.64 -24.22
N LYS A 216 -1.01 -4.30 -25.39
CA LYS A 216 -1.77 -3.94 -26.59
C LYS A 216 -3.30 -4.09 -26.41
N ARG A 217 -3.76 -4.93 -25.48
CA ARG A 217 -5.18 -5.11 -25.14
C ARG A 217 -5.38 -4.98 -23.64
N ARG A 218 -6.29 -4.08 -23.24
CA ARG A 218 -6.69 -3.93 -21.83
C ARG A 218 -7.65 -5.05 -21.46
N SER A 219 -7.26 -5.90 -20.52
CA SER A 219 -8.12 -6.94 -19.97
C SER A 219 -8.95 -6.39 -18.82
N ALA A 220 -10.26 -6.61 -18.89
CA ALA A 220 -11.19 -6.26 -17.81
C ALA A 220 -10.93 -7.11 -16.56
N VAL A 221 -10.69 -8.41 -16.75
CA VAL A 221 -10.40 -9.37 -15.66
C VAL A 221 -9.12 -8.98 -14.92
N CYS A 222 -8.05 -8.68 -15.66
CA CYS A 222 -6.81 -8.19 -15.05
C CYS A 222 -7.03 -6.90 -14.26
N GLY A 223 -7.86 -5.98 -14.78
CA GLY A 223 -8.24 -4.76 -14.06
C GLY A 223 -9.02 -5.01 -12.76
N ALA A 224 -9.83 -6.07 -12.69
CA ALA A 224 -10.53 -6.47 -11.47
C ALA A 224 -9.56 -7.06 -10.44
N PHE A 225 -8.67 -7.95 -10.86
CA PHE A 225 -7.63 -8.52 -9.98
C PHE A 225 -6.71 -7.45 -9.40
N VAL A 226 -6.27 -6.47 -10.20
CA VAL A 226 -5.51 -5.31 -9.72
C VAL A 226 -6.26 -4.60 -8.60
N LEU A 227 -7.55 -4.32 -8.80
CA LEU A 227 -8.35 -3.60 -7.80
C LEU A 227 -8.52 -4.39 -6.50
N ILE A 228 -8.77 -5.70 -6.59
CA ILE A 228 -8.92 -6.58 -5.43
C ILE A 228 -7.62 -6.65 -4.62
N LEU A 229 -6.49 -6.90 -5.30
CA LEU A 229 -5.18 -6.99 -4.65
C LEU A 229 -4.76 -5.66 -4.02
N TYR A 230 -5.03 -4.54 -4.68
CA TYR A 230 -4.78 -3.21 -4.16
C TYR A 230 -5.60 -2.93 -2.90
N TYR A 231 -6.91 -3.17 -2.91
CA TYR A 231 -7.75 -2.96 -1.73
C TYR A 231 -7.38 -3.89 -0.58
N ALA A 232 -7.06 -5.16 -0.87
CA ALA A 232 -6.54 -6.07 0.13
C ALA A 232 -5.25 -5.53 0.75
N ALA A 233 -4.31 -5.03 -0.06
CA ALA A 233 -3.04 -4.49 0.43
C ALA A 233 -3.23 -3.26 1.33
N VAL A 234 -4.05 -2.29 0.91
CA VAL A 234 -4.34 -1.08 1.70
C VAL A 234 -5.05 -1.43 3.01
N TYR A 235 -5.96 -2.41 2.99
CA TYR A 235 -6.62 -2.90 4.19
C TYR A 235 -5.64 -3.61 5.14
N LEU A 236 -4.79 -4.51 4.64
CA LEU A 236 -3.77 -5.20 5.44
C LEU A 236 -2.78 -4.21 6.08
N PHE A 237 -2.40 -3.16 5.34
CA PHE A 237 -1.54 -2.11 5.89
C PHE A 237 -2.17 -1.29 7.00
N ALA A 238 -3.47 -1.08 6.99
CA ALA A 238 -4.17 -0.44 8.11
C ALA A 238 -4.37 -1.43 9.27
N MET A 239 -4.71 -2.68 8.94
CA MET A 239 -4.94 -3.78 9.89
C MET A 239 -3.74 -4.12 10.76
N ARG A 240 -2.51 -3.94 10.25
CA ARG A 240 -1.28 -4.16 11.02
C ARG A 240 -1.16 -3.29 12.27
N LEU A 241 -1.86 -2.15 12.32
CA LEU A 241 -1.71 -1.15 13.39
C LEU A 241 -2.75 -1.29 14.52
N TRP A 242 -3.72 -2.19 14.37
CA TRP A 242 -4.80 -2.37 15.34
C TRP A 242 -5.04 -3.84 15.77
N ILE A 243 -4.22 -4.76 15.27
CA ILE A 243 -4.14 -6.16 15.71
C ILE A 243 -2.88 -6.34 16.52
#